data_AF-A0A2W5QG55-F1
#
_entry.id   AF-A0A2W5QG55-F1
#
_cell.length_a   1.000
_cell.length_b   1.000
_cell.length_c   1.000
_cell.angle_alpha   90.00
_cell.angle_beta   90.00
_cell.angle_gamma   90.00
#
_symmetry.space_group_name_H-M   'P 1'
#
loop_
_entity.id
_entity.type
_entity.pdbx_description
1 polymer ?
#
loop_
_entity_poly.entity_id
_entity_poly.type
_entity_poly.pdbx_seq_one_letter_code
_entity_poly.pdbx_strand_id
1 'polypeptide(L)'
;MAVIIRNLQKSGDLSDAQLATRLGCSTGTIRNARGRATSLDPLILARIEQEFGPGAIDPFLALGDVRAVPLASARLPMDPVLAIVEALHSIVEAQAVDSEGGSRITAPELRKIIEELRHGRTALDALIARAEAGR
;
A
#
# COMPACT_ATOMS: atom_id res chain seq x y z
N MET A 1 -18.30 -0.25 -2.61
CA MET A 1 -17.83 1.16 -2.70
C MET A 1 -17.42 1.73 -1.35
N ALA A 2 -18.34 1.85 -0.38
CA ALA A 2 -17.99 2.43 0.92
C ALA A 2 -16.85 1.70 1.67
N VAL A 3 -16.73 0.37 1.49
CA VAL A 3 -15.62 -0.42 2.03
C VAL A 3 -14.29 -0.04 1.38
N ILE A 4 -14.24 0.05 0.04
CA ILE A 4 -13.05 0.49 -0.71
C ILE A 4 -12.56 1.84 -0.20
N ILE A 5 -13.43 2.85 -0.16
CA ILE A 5 -13.06 4.18 0.33
C ILE A 5 -12.53 4.14 1.76
N ARG A 6 -13.19 3.42 2.67
CA ARG A 6 -12.72 3.30 4.06
C ARG A 6 -11.35 2.60 4.16
N ASN A 7 -11.12 1.57 3.37
CA ASN A 7 -9.85 0.85 3.37
C ASN A 7 -8.72 1.76 2.89
N LEU A 8 -8.92 2.50 1.80
CA LEU A 8 -7.95 3.46 1.26
C LEU A 8 -7.64 4.61 2.23
N GLN A 9 -8.66 5.12 2.91
CA GLN A 9 -8.48 6.17 3.91
C GLN A 9 -7.68 5.68 5.12
N LYS A 10 -7.95 4.46 5.58
CA LYS A 10 -7.23 3.85 6.70
C LYS A 10 -5.79 3.51 6.35
N SER A 11 -5.54 2.93 5.18
CA SER A 11 -4.19 2.51 4.79
C SER A 11 -3.26 3.68 4.49
N GLY A 12 -3.81 4.78 3.94
CA GLY A 12 -3.02 5.95 3.55
C GLY A 12 -3.10 7.17 4.47
N ASP A 13 -3.84 7.09 5.59
CA ASP A 13 -4.19 8.23 6.45
C ASP A 13 -4.72 9.44 5.65
N LEU A 14 -5.65 9.16 4.72
CA LEU A 14 -6.14 10.13 3.74
C LEU A 14 -7.51 10.69 4.13
N SER A 15 -7.62 12.02 4.15
CA SER A 15 -8.90 12.74 4.16
C SER A 15 -9.66 12.58 2.84
N ASP A 16 -10.97 12.88 2.85
CA ASP A 16 -11.80 12.85 1.62
C ASP A 16 -11.21 13.75 0.53
N ALA A 17 -10.66 14.91 0.91
CA ALA A 17 -10.10 15.87 -0.03
C ALA A 17 -8.82 15.33 -0.68
N GLN A 18 -7.91 14.74 0.11
CA GLN A 18 -6.67 14.15 -0.42
C GLN A 18 -6.97 12.96 -1.34
N LEU A 19 -7.92 12.10 -0.95
CA LEU A 19 -8.33 10.97 -1.79
C LEU A 19 -8.99 11.45 -3.09
N ALA A 20 -9.84 12.48 -3.03
CA ALA A 20 -10.47 13.07 -4.20
C ALA A 20 -9.43 13.66 -5.18
N THR A 21 -8.44 14.39 -4.65
CA THR A 21 -7.33 14.94 -5.45
C THR A 21 -6.54 13.84 -6.16
N ARG A 22 -6.13 12.79 -5.45
CA ARG A 22 -5.37 11.67 -6.05
C ARG A 22 -6.15 10.95 -7.15
N LEU A 23 -7.46 10.78 -6.95
CA LEU A 23 -8.33 10.09 -7.91
C LEU A 23 -8.84 11.02 -9.03
N GLY A 24 -8.52 12.31 -8.99
CA GLY A 24 -8.96 13.30 -9.97
C GLY A 24 -10.48 13.42 -10.02
N CYS A 25 -11.14 13.45 -8.86
CA CYS A 25 -12.59 13.60 -8.72
C CYS A 25 -12.95 14.63 -7.64
N SER A 26 -14.24 14.91 -7.45
CA SER A 26 -14.69 15.85 -6.41
C SER A 26 -14.71 15.20 -5.03
N THR A 27 -14.48 15.98 -3.97
CA THR A 27 -14.67 15.54 -2.58
C THR A 27 -16.10 15.02 -2.33
N GLY A 28 -17.08 15.61 -3.03
CA GLY A 28 -18.48 15.15 -2.99
C GLY A 28 -18.65 13.73 -3.52
N THR A 29 -17.92 13.35 -4.58
CA THR A 29 -17.94 11.99 -5.13
C THR A 29 -17.47 10.97 -4.10
N ILE A 30 -16.36 11.25 -3.41
CA ILE A 30 -15.83 10.39 -2.33
C ILE A 30 -16.83 10.28 -1.19
N ARG A 31 -17.37 11.42 -0.74
CA ARG A 31 -18.35 11.47 0.35
C ARG A 31 -19.62 10.68 0.02
N ASN A 32 -20.16 10.84 -1.18
CA ASN A 32 -21.37 10.15 -1.63
C ASN A 32 -21.15 8.64 -1.75
N ALA A 33 -20.02 8.22 -2.32
CA ALA A 33 -19.65 6.81 -2.41
C ALA A 33 -19.46 6.16 -1.03
N ARG A 34 -18.85 6.88 -0.10
CA ARG A 34 -18.69 6.43 1.29
C ARG A 34 -20.01 6.35 2.04
N GLY A 35 -20.86 7.36 1.86
CA GLY A 35 -22.22 7.44 2.41
C GLY A 35 -23.23 6.51 1.73
N ARG A 36 -22.80 5.76 0.70
CA ARG A 36 -23.65 4.87 -0.11
C ARG A 36 -24.76 5.61 -0.88
N ALA A 37 -24.65 6.92 -1.05
CA ALA A 37 -25.60 7.72 -1.81
C ALA A 37 -25.46 7.47 -3.32
N THR A 38 -24.24 7.18 -3.79
CA THR A 38 -23.96 6.85 -5.20
C THR A 38 -22.89 5.76 -5.29
N SER A 39 -22.81 5.10 -6.45
CA SER A 39 -21.67 4.25 -6.80
C SER A 39 -20.50 5.09 -7.34
N LEU A 40 -19.31 4.49 -7.37
CA LEU A 40 -18.17 5.07 -8.07
C LEU A 40 -18.27 4.75 -9.56
N ASP A 41 -17.86 5.72 -10.38
CA ASP A 41 -17.72 5.53 -11.82
C ASP A 41 -16.61 4.51 -12.14
N PRO A 42 -16.76 3.64 -13.16
CA PRO A 42 -15.73 2.66 -13.53
C PRO A 42 -14.34 3.26 -13.78
N LEU A 43 -14.25 4.47 -14.33
CA LEU A 43 -12.96 5.15 -14.53
C LEU A 43 -12.29 5.47 -13.19
N ILE A 44 -13.06 5.82 -12.16
CA ILE A 44 -12.53 6.04 -10.81
C ILE A 44 -12.04 4.73 -10.20
N LEU A 45 -12.75 3.61 -10.43
CA LEU A 45 -12.29 2.29 -9.98
C LEU A 45 -10.96 1.89 -10.63
N ALA A 46 -10.80 2.14 -11.93
CA ALA A 46 -9.54 1.91 -12.62
C ALA A 46 -8.40 2.80 -12.07
N ARG A 47 -8.67 4.07 -11.77
CA ARG A 47 -7.68 4.97 -11.15
C ARG A 47 -7.31 4.55 -9.73
N ILE A 48 -8.25 3.97 -8.97
CA ILE A 48 -7.95 3.41 -7.65
C ILE A 48 -6.92 2.29 -7.76
N GLU A 49 -7.11 1.34 -8.69
CA GLU A 49 -6.12 0.28 -8.94
C GLU A 49 -4.77 0.84 -9.40
N GLN A 50 -4.78 1.88 -10.23
CA GLN A 50 -3.54 2.52 -10.70
C GLN A 50 -2.77 3.22 -9.57
N GLU A 51 -3.47 3.93 -8.69
CA GLU A 51 -2.86 4.75 -7.63
C GLU A 51 -2.47 3.93 -6.40
N PHE A 52 -3.30 2.96 -6.02
CA PHE A 52 -3.17 2.20 -4.77
C PHE A 52 -2.71 0.75 -4.99
N GLY A 53 -2.49 0.36 -6.24
CA GLY A 53 -1.98 -0.94 -6.62
C GLY A 53 -3.06 -2.01 -6.81
N PRO A 54 -2.64 -3.19 -7.32
CA PRO A 54 -3.54 -4.27 -7.63
C PRO A 54 -4.27 -4.79 -6.40
N GLY A 55 -5.60 -4.91 -6.48
CA GLY A 55 -6.45 -5.44 -5.41
C GLY A 55 -7.11 -4.37 -4.53
N ALA A 56 -6.82 -3.09 -4.78
CA ALA A 56 -7.49 -1.98 -4.11
C ALA A 56 -9.02 -1.98 -4.32
N ILE A 57 -9.51 -2.51 -5.44
CA ILE A 57 -10.95 -2.66 -5.74
C ILE A 57 -11.47 -4.08 -5.53
N ASP A 58 -10.71 -5.00 -4.93
CA ASP A 58 -11.17 -6.38 -4.67
C ASP A 58 -12.54 -6.46 -3.95
N PRO A 59 -12.89 -5.57 -3.00
CA PRO A 59 -14.24 -5.59 -2.42
C PRO A 59 -15.38 -5.35 -3.41
N PHE A 60 -15.12 -4.76 -4.58
CA PHE A 60 -16.07 -4.67 -5.69
C PHE A 60 -16.04 -5.91 -6.57
N LEU A 61 -14.85 -6.41 -6.90
CA LEU A 61 -14.67 -7.59 -7.74
C LEU A 61 -15.20 -8.88 -7.10
N ALA A 62 -15.14 -8.97 -5.77
CA ALA A 62 -15.71 -10.06 -4.99
C ALA A 62 -17.22 -10.24 -5.19
N LEU A 63 -17.95 -9.23 -5.68
CA LEU A 63 -19.37 -9.37 -6.02
C LEU A 63 -19.62 -10.34 -7.19
N GLY A 64 -18.59 -10.59 -8.01
CA GLY A 64 -18.61 -11.56 -9.10
C GLY A 64 -17.66 -12.72 -8.87
N ASP A 65 -17.28 -13.00 -7.62
CA ASP A 65 -16.34 -14.08 -7.24
C ASP A 65 -14.98 -13.99 -7.96
N VAL A 66 -14.50 -12.78 -8.22
CA VAL A 66 -13.19 -12.52 -8.84
C VAL A 66 -12.35 -11.53 -8.03
N ARG A 67 -11.05 -11.47 -8.34
CA ARG A 67 -10.08 -10.53 -7.73
C ARG A 67 -9.12 -9.98 -8.77
N ALA A 68 -8.55 -8.81 -8.52
CA ALA A 68 -7.51 -8.24 -9.34
C ALA A 68 -6.18 -8.98 -9.08
N VAL A 69 -5.49 -9.33 -10.17
CA VAL A 69 -4.14 -9.91 -10.12
C VAL A 69 -3.27 -9.09 -11.07
N PRO A 70 -2.10 -8.59 -10.63
CA PRO A 70 -1.23 -7.84 -11.50
C PRO A 70 -0.80 -8.69 -12.70
N LEU A 71 -0.82 -8.09 -13.88
CA LEU A 71 -0.30 -8.71 -15.10
C LEU A 71 1.21 -8.90 -14.98
N ALA A 72 1.77 -9.90 -15.68
CA ALA A 72 3.20 -10.20 -15.63
C ALA A 72 4.11 -9.03 -16.05
N SER A 73 3.59 -8.09 -16.84
CA SER A 73 4.27 -6.87 -17.26
C SER A 73 4.07 -5.69 -16.30
N ALA A 74 3.19 -5.81 -15.31
CA ALA A 74 3.00 -4.80 -14.29
C ALA A 74 4.24 -4.83 -13.39
N ARG A 75 5.18 -3.92 -13.63
CA ARG A 75 6.18 -3.57 -12.63
C ARG A 75 5.42 -3.03 -11.43
N LEU A 76 5.28 -3.84 -10.38
CA LEU A 76 5.03 -3.29 -9.06
C LEU A 76 6.15 -2.26 -8.81
N PRO A 77 5.84 -1.07 -8.27
CA PRO A 77 6.86 -0.06 -7.98
C PRO A 77 8.03 -0.61 -7.15
N MET A 78 7.80 -1.72 -6.44
CA MET A 78 8.78 -2.53 -5.73
C MET A 78 8.32 -3.99 -5.71
N ASP A 79 9.22 -4.94 -5.92
CA ASP A 79 8.95 -6.35 -5.61
C ASP A 79 8.90 -6.51 -4.08
N PRO A 80 7.76 -6.95 -3.48
CA PRO A 80 7.63 -7.06 -2.04
C PRO A 80 8.69 -7.97 -1.40
N VAL A 81 9.10 -9.03 -2.09
CA VAL A 81 10.12 -9.96 -1.59
C VAL A 81 11.47 -9.25 -1.58
N LEU A 82 11.81 -8.54 -2.65
CA LEU A 82 13.05 -7.78 -2.74
C LEU A 82 13.12 -6.69 -1.65
N ALA A 83 12.05 -5.93 -1.47
CA ALA A 83 11.98 -4.86 -0.45
C ALA A 83 12.20 -5.40 0.97
N ILE A 84 11.66 -6.58 1.27
CA ILE A 84 11.86 -7.25 2.57
C ILE A 84 13.30 -7.73 2.71
N VAL A 85 13.88 -8.32 1.65
CA VAL A 85 15.27 -8.80 1.65
C VAL A 85 16.25 -7.64 1.81
N GLU A 86 16.04 -6.52 1.13
CA GLU A 86 16.86 -5.32 1.24
C GLU A 86 16.79 -4.73 2.66
N ALA A 87 15.60 -4.60 3.23
CA ALA A 87 15.43 -4.14 4.61
C ALA A 87 16.16 -5.04 5.62
N LEU A 88 16.06 -6.37 5.46
CA LEU A 88 16.76 -7.34 6.30
C LEU A 88 18.27 -7.25 6.12
N HIS A 89 18.75 -7.12 4.89
CA HIS A 89 20.17 -6.98 4.59
C HIS A 89 20.75 -5.73 5.26
N SER A 90 20.08 -4.58 5.16
CA SER A 90 20.51 -3.35 5.81
C SER A 90 20.55 -3.44 7.34
N ILE A 91 19.63 -4.19 7.96
CA ILE A 91 19.69 -4.48 9.41
C ILE A 91 20.93 -5.30 9.74
N VAL A 92 21.21 -6.35 8.96
CA VAL A 92 22.37 -7.22 9.15
C VAL A 92 23.67 -6.43 9.03
N GLU A 93 23.80 -5.56 8.03
CA GLU A 93 24.97 -4.69 7.87
C GLU A 93 25.13 -3.72 9.04
N ALA A 94 24.04 -3.12 9.52
CA ALA A 94 24.08 -2.20 10.64
C ALA A 94 24.43 -2.87 11.99
N GLN A 95 24.24 -4.19 12.10
CA GLN A 95 24.59 -5.02 13.26
C GLN A 95 25.91 -5.80 13.10
N ALA A 96 26.62 -5.59 11.98
CA ALA A 96 27.87 -6.28 11.72
C ALA A 96 28.91 -5.94 12.81
N VAL A 97 29.77 -6.89 13.15
CA VAL A 97 30.75 -6.71 14.25
C VAL A 97 31.75 -5.59 13.93
N ASP A 98 31.96 -5.30 12.65
CA ASP A 98 32.79 -4.23 12.09
C ASP A 98 32.01 -2.94 11.77
N SER A 99 30.72 -2.86 12.14
CA SER A 99 29.94 -1.62 12.03
C SER A 99 30.37 -0.58 13.07
N GLU A 100 29.92 0.66 12.92
CA GLU A 100 30.26 1.77 13.82
C GLU A 100 29.74 1.52 15.25
N GLY A 101 28.58 0.85 15.37
CA GLY A 101 27.99 0.42 16.64
C GLY A 101 28.32 -1.00 17.09
N GLY A 102 28.96 -1.80 16.24
CA GLY A 102 29.17 -3.23 16.43
C GLY A 102 27.85 -4.00 16.56
N SER A 103 27.69 -4.80 17.61
CA SER A 103 26.47 -5.59 17.83
C SER A 103 25.23 -4.78 18.24
N ARG A 104 25.36 -3.46 18.43
CA ARG A 104 24.24 -2.55 18.69
C ARG A 104 24.13 -1.58 17.53
N ILE A 105 22.93 -1.37 17.01
CA ILE A 105 22.71 -0.36 15.96
C ILE A 105 22.70 1.04 16.59
N THR A 106 23.52 1.95 16.06
CA THR A 106 23.56 3.34 16.47
C THR A 106 22.48 4.20 15.78
N ALA A 107 22.18 5.37 16.34
CA ALA A 107 21.21 6.30 15.73
C ALA A 107 21.64 6.84 14.34
N PRO A 108 22.94 7.08 14.05
CA PRO A 108 23.41 7.36 12.69
C PRO A 108 23.20 6.18 11.72
N GLU A 109 23.48 4.94 12.13
CA GLU A 109 23.28 3.75 11.28
C GLU A 109 21.81 3.53 10.95
N LEU A 110 20.90 3.66 11.94
CA LEU A 110 19.46 3.61 11.69
C LEU A 110 18.97 4.67 10.70
N ARG A 111 19.55 5.88 10.75
CA ARG A 111 19.22 6.95 9.81
C ARG A 111 19.67 6.65 8.38
N LYS A 112 20.74 5.87 8.20
CA LYS A 112 21.25 5.47 6.87
C LYS A 112 20.32 4.45 6.18
N ILE A 113 19.58 3.66 6.94
CA ILE A 113 18.77 2.54 6.43
C ILE A 113 17.25 2.76 6.57
N ILE A 114 16.82 3.95 6.98
CA ILE A 114 15.42 4.21 7.35
C ILE A 114 14.44 4.05 6.18
N GLU A 115 14.88 4.32 4.95
CA GLU A 115 14.03 4.21 3.77
C GLU A 115 13.83 2.74 3.38
N GLU A 116 14.87 1.92 3.44
CA GLU A 116 14.81 0.46 3.26
C GLU A 116 13.87 -0.18 4.29
N LEU A 117 13.94 0.26 5.56
CA LEU A 117 13.02 -0.20 6.60
C LEU A 117 11.55 0.20 6.30
N ARG A 118 11.31 1.42 5.80
CA ARG A 118 9.97 1.88 5.41
C ARG A 118 9.42 1.10 4.23
N HIS A 119 10.27 0.82 3.24
CA HIS A 119 9.95 -0.02 2.10
C HIS A 119 9.59 -1.45 2.53
N GLY A 120 10.43 -2.09 3.35
CA GLY A 120 10.15 -3.42 3.90
C GLY A 120 8.84 -3.48 4.71
N ARG A 121 8.56 -2.47 5.55
CA ARG A 121 7.29 -2.35 6.28
C ARG A 121 6.09 -2.28 5.32
N THR A 122 6.18 -1.41 4.32
CA THR A 122 5.10 -1.23 3.34
C THR A 122 4.84 -2.52 2.55
N ALA A 123 5.89 -3.26 2.20
CA ALA A 123 5.78 -4.56 1.54
C ALA A 123 5.10 -5.62 2.44
N LEU A 124 5.47 -5.68 3.73
CA LEU A 124 4.81 -6.55 4.70
C LEU A 124 3.33 -6.19 4.90
N ASP A 125 3.01 -4.92 5.06
CA ASP A 125 1.64 -4.44 5.22
C ASP A 125 0.77 -4.81 4.00
N ALA A 126 1.32 -4.69 2.79
CA ALA A 126 0.64 -5.11 1.56
C ALA A 126 0.37 -6.62 1.52
N LEU A 127 1.33 -7.44 1.94
CA LEU A 127 1.17 -8.90 2.02
C LEU A 127 0.14 -9.31 3.09
N ILE A 128 0.14 -8.64 4.24
CA ILE A 128 -0.85 -8.86 5.31
C ILE A 128 -2.25 -8.48 4.84
N ALA A 129 -2.42 -7.29 4.26
CA ALA A 129 -3.70 -6.85 3.73
C ALA A 129 -4.25 -7.83 2.69
N ARG A 130 -3.39 -8.39 1.83
CA ARG A 130 -3.77 -9.43 0.87
C ARG A 130 -4.22 -10.72 1.55
N ALA A 131 -3.56 -11.13 2.64
CA ALA A 131 -3.93 -12.32 3.40
C ALA A 131 -5.24 -12.14 4.18
N GLU A 132 -5.51 -10.94 4.69
CA GLU A 132 -6.74 -10.61 5.41
C GLU A 132 -7.95 -10.48 4.48
N ALA A 133 -7.77 -9.90 3.29
CA ALA A 133 -8.83 -9.77 2.29
C ALA A 133 -9.29 -11.12 1.69
N GLY A 134 -8.47 -12.18 1.85
CA GLY A 134 -8.82 -13.54 1.44
C GLY A 134 -9.62 -14.35 2.47
N ARG A 135 -10.01 -13.75 3.60
CA ARG A 135 -10.88 -14.35 4.63
C ARG A 135 -12.26 -13.72 4.61
#